data_AF-A0AA38VDH4-F1
#
_entry.id   AF-A0AA38VDH4-F1
#
_cell.length_a   1.000
_cell.length_b   1.000
_cell.length_c   1.000
_cell.angle_alpha   90.00
_cell.angle_beta   90.00
_cell.angle_gamma   90.00
#
_symmetry.space_group_name_H-M   'P 1'
#
loop_
_entity.id
_entity.type
_entity.pdbx_description
1 polymer ?
#
loop_
_entity_poly.entity_id
_entity_poly.type
_entity_poly.pdbx_seq_one_letter_code
_entity_poly.pdbx_strand_id
1 'polypeptide(L)'
;MTGYASTNKAFIPDLDGNLIPFSNFRPLVYIIHDGDRIGWPKDFAVVWERYSTDEDPVIAEGSHFVVDGEASQSPNYLNLANVSSYVRNYGFYGLKNTTSKYQWGFSFIQLYIVLVLSLLWSIAMLCVWLEASRKLPIPGWPEVPRGWRSVLALAEAMRQDFAEADIDPYTLTDSQLKDEIRHRLRGSQMALDTPPGTANDADMLGAMAEIVRSNVAWCVAFVIFAALSIALPVRQAVSWLPWLTFFLTMVFAVWFAVMLGRTTGSRLFMMFVWSIVGAAVAVVVSQVLPYDYRDYE
;
A
#
# COMPACT_ATOMS: atom_id res chain seq x y z
N MET A 1 57.80 16.17 -61.95
CA MET A 1 56.49 15.87 -61.32
C MET A 1 56.62 16.18 -59.86
N THR A 2 56.03 17.29 -59.41
CA THR A 2 56.07 17.74 -58.01
C THR A 2 55.15 16.85 -57.19
N GLY A 3 55.72 16.10 -56.25
CA GLY A 3 54.96 15.29 -55.30
C GLY A 3 54.20 16.21 -54.36
N TYR A 4 52.88 16.28 -54.53
CA TYR A 4 52.01 16.88 -53.52
C TYR A 4 51.99 15.93 -52.32
N ALA A 5 52.68 16.28 -51.25
CA ALA A 5 52.44 15.68 -49.95
C ALA A 5 51.04 16.11 -49.51
N SER A 6 50.07 15.21 -49.61
CA SER A 6 48.67 15.43 -49.27
C SER A 6 48.45 15.38 -47.76
N THR A 7 49.19 16.16 -46.99
CA THR A 7 48.93 16.34 -45.56
C THR A 7 47.79 17.37 -45.41
N ASN A 8 46.58 16.96 -45.77
CA ASN A 8 45.36 17.74 -45.60
C ASN A 8 45.04 17.80 -44.09
N LYS A 9 45.58 18.81 -43.40
CA LYS A 9 45.16 19.14 -42.03
C LYS A 9 43.88 19.96 -42.06
N ALA A 10 42.95 19.69 -41.16
CA ALA A 10 41.75 20.47 -41.03
C ALA A 10 42.04 21.80 -40.29
N PHE A 11 41.36 22.87 -40.69
CA PHE A 11 41.41 24.19 -40.05
C PHE A 11 40.00 24.73 -39.87
N ILE A 12 39.79 25.50 -38.80
CA ILE A 12 38.55 26.19 -38.50
C ILE A 12 38.84 27.70 -38.49
N PRO A 13 38.11 28.52 -39.26
CA PRO A 13 38.23 29.97 -39.20
C PRO A 13 37.64 30.51 -37.88
N ASP A 14 38.34 31.42 -37.21
CA ASP A 14 37.80 32.20 -36.10
C ASP A 14 36.95 33.40 -36.57
N LEU A 15 36.46 34.21 -35.63
CA LEU A 15 35.62 35.38 -35.92
C LEU A 15 36.36 36.48 -36.70
N ASP A 16 37.69 36.52 -36.63
CA ASP A 16 38.55 37.49 -37.31
C ASP A 16 39.09 36.95 -38.65
N GLY A 17 38.74 35.71 -39.00
CA GLY A 17 39.17 35.02 -40.24
C GLY A 17 40.51 34.30 -40.14
N ASN A 18 41.09 34.17 -38.94
CA ASN A 18 42.33 33.40 -38.74
C ASN A 18 42.02 31.90 -38.79
N LEU A 19 42.90 31.12 -39.41
CA LEU A 19 42.75 29.67 -39.51
C LEU A 19 43.41 28.98 -38.31
N ILE A 20 42.59 28.39 -37.44
CA ILE A 20 43.04 27.62 -36.29
C ILE A 20 43.08 26.14 -36.68
N PRO A 21 44.23 25.44 -36.54
CA PRO A 21 44.31 24.00 -36.77
C PRO A 21 43.24 23.25 -35.98
N PHE A 22 42.55 22.30 -36.60
CA PHE A 22 41.53 21.50 -35.92
C PHE A 22 42.13 20.67 -34.78
N SER A 23 43.40 20.28 -34.92
CA SER A 23 44.24 19.72 -33.85
C SER A 23 44.34 20.60 -32.59
N ASN A 24 43.97 21.87 -32.61
CA ASN A 24 43.94 22.70 -31.38
C ASN A 24 42.63 22.60 -30.58
N PHE A 25 41.58 22.00 -31.14
CA PHE A 25 40.25 21.96 -30.51
C PHE A 25 40.03 20.70 -29.69
N ARG A 26 39.56 20.83 -28.43
CA ARG A 26 39.22 19.66 -27.62
C ARG A 26 37.71 19.40 -27.66
N PRO A 27 37.26 18.13 -27.79
CA PRO A 27 35.86 17.81 -27.58
C PRO A 27 35.44 18.20 -26.17
N LEU A 28 34.40 19.02 -26.08
CA LEU A 28 33.72 19.34 -24.84
C LEU A 28 32.67 18.25 -24.58
N VAL A 29 32.80 17.55 -23.47
CA VAL A 29 31.88 16.45 -23.13
C VAL A 29 30.79 16.93 -22.19
N TYR A 30 31.17 17.66 -21.13
CA TYR A 30 30.24 18.21 -20.15
C TYR A 30 30.59 19.64 -19.78
N ILE A 31 29.58 20.42 -19.38
CA ILE A 31 29.75 21.67 -18.64
C ILE A 31 29.08 21.47 -17.28
N ILE A 32 29.82 21.70 -16.20
CA ILE A 32 29.27 21.75 -14.84
C ILE A 32 28.97 23.20 -14.53
N HIS A 33 27.70 23.54 -14.32
CA HIS A 33 27.23 24.93 -14.10
C HIS A 33 27.28 25.40 -12.64
N ASP A 34 27.55 24.49 -11.69
CA ASP A 34 27.63 24.73 -10.26
C ASP A 34 28.97 24.24 -9.66
N GLY A 35 30.05 24.36 -10.43
CA GLY A 35 31.38 23.93 -10.00
C GLY A 35 31.90 24.65 -8.75
N ASP A 36 31.39 25.86 -8.48
CA ASP A 36 31.73 26.66 -7.30
C ASP A 36 31.43 25.95 -5.97
N ARG A 37 30.45 25.03 -5.95
CA ARG A 37 30.12 24.21 -4.78
C ARG A 37 31.26 23.29 -4.32
N ILE A 38 32.14 22.93 -5.23
CA ILE A 38 33.29 22.03 -4.99
C ILE A 38 34.63 22.75 -5.16
N GLY A 39 34.62 24.08 -5.18
CA GLY A 39 35.82 24.91 -5.34
C GLY A 39 36.34 24.99 -6.78
N TRP A 40 35.50 24.66 -7.76
CA TRP A 40 35.79 24.82 -9.19
C TRP A 40 35.19 26.11 -9.74
N PRO A 41 35.59 26.58 -10.94
CA PRO A 41 34.88 27.64 -11.65
C PRO A 41 33.40 27.30 -11.79
N LYS A 42 32.54 28.33 -11.74
CA LYS A 42 31.08 28.20 -11.86
C LYS A 42 30.69 27.34 -13.06
N ASP A 43 31.18 27.71 -14.24
CA ASP A 43 31.07 26.93 -15.46
C ASP A 43 32.40 26.18 -15.69
N PHE A 44 32.49 24.94 -15.23
CA PHE A 44 33.66 24.09 -15.41
C PHE A 44 33.49 23.19 -16.63
N ALA A 45 34.33 23.39 -17.64
CA ALA A 45 34.35 22.61 -18.86
C ALA A 45 35.10 21.28 -18.66
N VAL A 46 34.38 20.17 -18.77
CA VAL A 46 34.95 18.82 -18.76
C VAL A 46 35.26 18.43 -20.21
N VAL A 47 36.54 18.46 -20.55
CA VAL A 47 37.05 18.19 -21.89
C VAL A 47 37.62 16.78 -21.98
N TRP A 48 37.62 16.23 -23.19
CA TRP A 48 38.31 14.98 -23.46
C TRP A 48 39.83 15.19 -23.43
N GLU A 49 40.52 14.46 -22.54
CA GLU A 49 41.98 14.37 -22.52
C GLU A 49 42.52 13.66 -23.77
N ARG A 50 43.43 14.29 -24.50
CA ARG A 50 44.06 13.69 -25.68
C ARG A 50 45.30 12.90 -25.31
N TYR A 51 45.52 11.79 -26.01
CA TYR A 51 46.78 11.05 -25.97
C TYR A 51 47.89 11.70 -26.83
N SER A 52 47.53 12.50 -27.85
CA SER A 52 48.49 13.18 -28.74
C SER A 52 47.98 14.57 -29.16
N THR A 53 48.88 15.56 -29.21
CA THR A 53 48.58 16.95 -29.60
C THR A 53 48.53 17.16 -31.12
N ASP A 54 49.12 16.24 -31.89
CA ASP A 54 49.35 16.42 -33.33
C ASP A 54 48.25 15.83 -34.21
N GLU A 55 47.28 15.14 -33.62
CA GLU A 55 46.16 14.50 -34.30
C GLU A 55 44.87 15.31 -34.16
N ASP A 56 44.08 15.34 -35.23
CA ASP A 56 42.74 15.91 -35.21
C ASP A 56 41.84 15.14 -34.23
N PRO A 57 40.94 15.82 -33.51
CA PRO A 57 40.07 15.16 -32.54
C PRO A 57 39.08 14.23 -33.28
N VAL A 58 39.18 12.92 -33.03
CA VAL A 58 38.29 11.91 -33.62
C VAL A 58 37.21 11.52 -32.62
N ILE A 59 35.94 11.68 -32.99
CA ILE A 59 34.80 11.13 -32.27
C ILE A 59 34.53 9.75 -32.87
N ALA A 60 35.19 8.71 -32.37
CA ALA A 60 34.99 7.36 -32.87
C ALA A 60 33.73 6.74 -32.25
N GLU A 61 32.80 6.30 -33.09
CA GLU A 61 31.66 5.48 -32.68
C GLU A 61 32.19 4.15 -32.13
N GLY A 62 31.91 3.84 -30.85
CA GLY A 62 32.50 2.67 -30.18
C GLY A 62 33.88 2.89 -29.57
N SER A 63 34.34 4.15 -29.43
CA SER A 63 35.34 4.47 -28.41
C SER A 63 34.72 4.17 -27.05
N HIS A 64 34.83 2.92 -26.62
CA HIS A 64 34.56 2.54 -25.26
C HIS A 64 35.33 3.53 -24.40
N PHE A 65 34.66 4.11 -23.42
CA PHE A 65 35.32 4.77 -22.31
C PHE A 65 36.24 3.69 -21.72
N VAL A 66 37.49 3.61 -22.20
CA VAL A 66 38.46 2.66 -21.68
C VAL A 66 38.79 3.20 -20.30
N VAL A 67 37.99 2.75 -19.32
CA VAL A 67 38.23 2.87 -17.88
C VAL A 67 39.33 1.88 -17.45
N ASP A 68 39.72 0.99 -18.36
CA ASP A 68 40.63 -0.10 -18.07
C ASP A 68 42.07 0.26 -18.44
N GLY A 69 42.87 0.54 -17.41
CA GLY A 69 44.31 0.31 -17.44
C GLY A 69 45.17 1.56 -17.56
N GLU A 70 45.80 1.90 -16.44
CA GLU A 70 47.11 2.57 -16.33
C GLU A 70 47.32 4.02 -16.81
N ALA A 71 46.36 4.67 -17.50
CA ALA A 71 46.39 6.13 -17.74
C ALA A 71 45.97 6.98 -16.50
N SER A 72 46.17 6.41 -15.30
CA SER A 72 45.40 6.63 -14.08
C SER A 72 45.80 7.86 -13.22
N GLN A 73 46.32 8.95 -13.79
CA GLN A 73 46.67 10.12 -12.96
C GLN A 73 46.40 11.51 -13.56
N SER A 74 45.90 11.66 -14.79
CA SER A 74 45.50 13.01 -15.25
C SER A 74 44.22 13.44 -14.52
N PRO A 75 44.20 14.62 -13.86
CA PRO A 75 43.01 15.13 -13.19
C PRO A 75 41.80 15.24 -14.12
N ASN A 76 42.02 15.54 -15.40
CA ASN A 76 40.95 15.68 -16.39
C ASN A 76 40.28 14.34 -16.71
N TYR A 77 41.07 13.26 -16.77
CA TYR A 77 40.55 11.92 -16.99
C TYR A 77 39.66 11.46 -15.82
N LEU A 78 40.13 11.67 -14.58
CA LEU A 78 39.37 11.36 -13.38
C LEU A 78 38.07 12.16 -13.31
N ASN A 79 38.12 13.45 -13.65
CA ASN A 79 36.94 14.30 -13.70
C ASN A 79 35.93 13.82 -14.75
N LEU A 80 36.39 13.46 -15.95
CA LEU A 80 35.53 12.94 -17.02
C LEU A 80 34.86 11.62 -16.61
N ALA A 81 35.60 10.70 -16.00
CA ALA A 81 35.08 9.43 -15.52
C ALA A 81 34.04 9.61 -14.40
N ASN A 82 34.35 10.47 -13.42
CA ASN A 82 33.44 10.76 -12.31
C ASN A 82 32.14 11.43 -12.79
N VAL A 83 32.25 12.41 -13.69
CA VAL A 83 31.08 13.10 -14.25
C VAL A 83 30.26 12.15 -15.12
N SER A 84 30.89 11.33 -15.95
CA SER A 84 30.19 10.33 -16.77
C SER A 84 29.47 9.29 -15.91
N SER A 85 30.10 8.82 -14.82
CA SER A 85 29.48 7.90 -13.85
C SER A 85 28.30 8.56 -13.13
N TYR A 86 28.45 9.83 -12.73
CA TYR A 86 27.37 10.59 -12.13
C TYR A 86 26.18 10.73 -13.10
N VAL A 87 26.43 11.15 -14.34
CA VAL A 87 25.39 11.29 -15.36
C VAL A 87 24.73 9.95 -15.69
N ARG A 88 25.48 8.86 -15.75
CA ARG A 88 24.92 7.51 -15.97
C ARG A 88 23.97 7.10 -14.84
N ASN A 89 24.36 7.37 -13.59
CA ASN A 89 23.59 6.95 -12.42
C ASN A 89 22.41 7.89 -12.09
N TYR A 90 22.52 9.19 -12.41
CA TYR A 90 21.58 10.23 -11.97
C TYR A 90 20.93 11.02 -13.11
N GLY A 91 21.40 10.88 -14.36
CA GLY A 91 20.91 11.59 -15.55
C GLY A 91 21.48 13.01 -15.71
N PHE A 92 21.20 13.63 -16.88
CA PHE A 92 21.53 15.03 -17.15
C PHE A 92 20.51 15.99 -16.52
N TYR A 93 20.97 17.19 -16.15
CA TYR A 93 20.15 18.32 -15.68
C TYR A 93 19.32 18.11 -14.43
N GLY A 94 19.42 16.96 -13.74
CA GLY A 94 18.53 16.67 -12.61
C GLY A 94 17.12 17.14 -12.94
N LEU A 95 16.49 16.60 -14.00
CA LEU A 95 15.10 16.96 -14.36
C LEU A 95 14.15 16.82 -13.16
N LYS A 96 14.57 16.05 -12.15
CA LYS A 96 14.18 16.23 -10.75
C LYS A 96 15.23 17.11 -10.06
N ASN A 97 14.89 18.38 -9.82
CA ASN A 97 15.64 19.30 -8.96
C ASN A 97 15.69 18.74 -7.53
N THR A 98 16.48 17.70 -7.31
CA THR A 98 16.65 17.05 -6.02
C THR A 98 18.06 17.30 -5.54
N THR A 99 18.30 18.49 -4.99
CA THR A 99 18.92 18.53 -3.66
C THR A 99 17.94 17.88 -2.68
N SER A 100 17.90 16.56 -2.62
CA SER A 100 17.20 15.89 -1.54
C SER A 100 18.00 14.70 -1.04
N LYS A 101 18.80 14.96 0.01
CA LYS A 101 18.70 14.06 1.16
C LYS A 101 17.24 14.09 1.55
N TYR A 102 16.44 13.19 0.98
CA TYR A 102 15.03 13.05 1.33
C TYR A 102 15.03 12.61 2.78
N GLN A 103 14.97 13.58 3.70
CA GLN A 103 14.77 13.30 5.10
C GLN A 103 13.32 12.86 5.21
N TRP A 104 13.10 11.55 5.27
CA TRP A 104 11.85 10.91 5.70
C TRP A 104 11.52 11.26 7.17
N GLY A 105 11.81 12.48 7.63
CA GLY A 105 11.69 12.87 9.02
C GLY A 105 10.28 13.33 9.37
N PHE A 106 9.69 14.25 8.59
CA PHE A 106 8.44 14.89 9.01
C PHE A 106 7.18 14.15 8.52
N SER A 107 7.06 13.91 7.21
CA SER A 107 5.88 13.26 6.63
C SER A 107 5.75 11.79 7.01
N PHE A 108 6.87 11.09 7.25
CA PHE A 108 6.84 9.70 7.71
C PHE A 108 6.40 9.60 9.18
N ILE A 109 6.91 10.47 10.06
CA ILE A 109 6.47 10.49 11.46
C ILE A 109 4.99 10.88 11.54
N GLN A 110 4.53 11.85 10.76
CA GLN A 110 3.12 12.21 10.70
C GLN A 110 2.26 11.04 10.18
N LEU A 111 2.68 10.37 9.11
CA LEU A 111 1.99 9.19 8.59
C LEU A 111 1.96 8.06 9.63
N TYR A 112 3.07 7.85 10.33
CA TYR A 112 3.19 6.84 11.38
C TYR A 112 2.26 7.15 12.55
N ILE A 113 2.19 8.40 13.01
CA ILE A 113 1.26 8.84 14.07
C ILE A 113 -0.19 8.61 13.62
N VAL A 114 -0.55 9.01 12.41
CA VAL A 114 -1.90 8.79 11.86
C VAL A 114 -2.22 7.29 11.78
N LEU A 115 -1.26 6.47 11.38
CA LEU A 115 -1.42 5.02 11.28
C LEU A 115 -1.63 4.39 12.67
N VAL A 116 -0.84 4.80 13.68
CA VAL A 116 -1.02 4.35 15.07
C VAL A 116 -2.37 4.79 15.63
N LEU A 117 -2.77 6.05 15.43
CA LEU A 117 -4.08 6.54 15.86
C LEU A 117 -5.23 5.81 15.17
N SER A 118 -5.10 5.52 13.87
CA SER A 118 -6.09 4.75 13.11
C SER A 118 -6.17 3.30 13.59
N LEU A 119 -5.05 2.69 13.96
CA LEU A 119 -5.03 1.35 14.56
C LEU A 119 -5.70 1.34 15.93
N LEU A 120 -5.36 2.29 16.80
CA LEU A 120 -5.99 2.44 18.11
C LEU A 120 -7.50 2.65 17.99
N TRP A 121 -7.92 3.50 17.05
CA TRP A 121 -9.34 3.72 16.75
C TRP A 121 -10.03 2.44 16.27
N SER A 122 -9.40 1.70 15.36
CA SER A 122 -9.95 0.44 14.84
C SER A 122 -10.09 -0.61 15.94
N ILE A 123 -9.13 -0.68 16.87
CA ILE A 123 -9.18 -1.56 18.05
C ILE A 123 -10.31 -1.13 18.99
N ALA A 124 -10.44 0.17 19.29
CA ALA A 124 -11.51 0.68 20.13
C ALA A 124 -12.91 0.35 19.56
N MET A 125 -13.10 0.57 18.25
CA MET A 125 -14.35 0.21 17.57
C MET A 125 -14.61 -1.30 17.60
N LEU A 126 -13.56 -2.12 17.48
CA LEU A 126 -13.67 -3.57 17.57
C LEU A 126 -14.05 -4.01 19.00
N CYS A 127 -13.49 -3.39 20.04
CA CYS A 127 -13.87 -3.64 21.44
C CYS A 127 -15.35 -3.30 21.70
N VAL A 128 -15.79 -2.10 21.27
CA VAL A 128 -17.21 -1.69 21.41
C VAL A 128 -18.12 -2.63 20.64
N TRP A 129 -17.74 -3.02 19.42
CA TRP A 129 -18.51 -3.96 18.61
C TRP A 129 -18.61 -5.35 19.25
N LEU A 130 -17.52 -5.84 19.86
CA LEU A 130 -17.52 -7.11 20.58
C LEU A 130 -18.44 -7.05 21.80
N GLU A 131 -18.37 -5.98 22.58
CA GLU A 131 -19.24 -5.79 23.74
C GLU A 131 -20.71 -5.69 23.33
N ALA A 132 -21.02 -4.92 22.28
CA ALA A 132 -22.36 -4.84 21.73
C ALA A 132 -22.85 -6.21 21.22
N SER A 133 -21.98 -6.98 20.58
CA SER A 133 -22.31 -8.32 20.09
C SER A 133 -22.57 -9.31 21.24
N ARG A 134 -21.87 -9.15 22.38
CA ARG A 134 -22.09 -9.94 23.60
C ARG A 134 -23.35 -9.54 24.37
N LYS A 135 -23.82 -8.30 24.25
CA LYS A 135 -25.04 -7.80 24.92
C LYS A 135 -26.34 -8.12 24.15
N LEU A 136 -26.24 -8.73 22.97
CA LEU A 136 -27.39 -9.13 22.16
C LEU A 136 -28.11 -10.44 22.56
N PRO A 137 -27.54 -11.40 23.32
CA PRO A 137 -28.32 -12.48 23.89
C PRO A 137 -29.04 -11.96 25.14
N ILE A 138 -30.35 -11.77 24.97
CA ILE A 138 -31.34 -11.74 26.05
C ILE A 138 -31.06 -12.94 26.97
N PRO A 139 -30.71 -12.73 28.26
CA PRO A 139 -30.42 -13.83 29.17
C PRO A 139 -31.61 -14.80 29.24
N GLY A 140 -31.37 -16.09 28.97
CA GLY A 140 -32.39 -17.15 29.01
C GLY A 140 -32.91 -17.62 27.65
N TRP A 141 -32.57 -16.96 26.54
CA TRP A 141 -32.98 -17.38 25.20
C TRP A 141 -31.79 -17.63 24.27
N PRO A 142 -31.69 -18.81 23.61
CA PRO A 142 -30.56 -19.14 22.74
C PRO A 142 -30.50 -18.29 21.45
N GLU A 143 -31.58 -17.59 21.09
CA GLU A 143 -31.66 -16.68 19.94
C GLU A 143 -32.61 -15.51 20.27
N VAL A 144 -32.40 -14.36 19.63
CA VAL A 144 -33.34 -13.22 19.67
C VAL A 144 -34.72 -13.72 19.19
N PRO A 145 -35.78 -13.67 20.01
CA PRO A 145 -37.08 -14.20 19.62
C PRO A 145 -37.58 -13.48 18.36
N ARG A 146 -37.68 -14.23 17.25
CA ARG A 146 -38.23 -13.75 15.98
C ARG A 146 -39.50 -14.55 15.65
N GLY A 147 -40.48 -13.88 15.05
CA GLY A 147 -41.76 -14.51 14.68
C GLY A 147 -42.56 -14.97 15.90
N TRP A 148 -43.08 -16.20 15.86
CA TRP A 148 -44.01 -16.73 16.87
C TRP A 148 -43.46 -16.78 18.29
N ARG A 149 -42.14 -16.94 18.48
CA ARG A 149 -41.52 -16.92 19.81
C ARG A 149 -41.59 -15.53 20.47
N SER A 150 -41.49 -14.45 19.67
CA SER A 150 -41.67 -13.09 20.19
C SER A 150 -43.11 -12.83 20.62
N VAL A 151 -44.07 -13.37 19.88
CA VAL A 151 -45.50 -13.27 20.19
C VAL A 151 -45.82 -14.04 21.48
N LEU A 152 -45.27 -15.24 21.66
CA LEU A 152 -45.43 -16.02 22.89
C LEU A 152 -44.78 -15.35 24.10
N ALA A 153 -43.56 -14.80 23.93
CA ALA A 153 -42.88 -14.07 25.00
C ALA A 153 -43.65 -12.79 25.38
N LEU A 154 -44.22 -12.08 24.39
CA LEU A 154 -45.05 -10.90 24.63
C LEU A 154 -46.37 -11.27 25.32
N ALA A 155 -47.02 -12.36 24.89
CA ALA A 155 -48.25 -12.85 25.49
C ALA A 155 -48.05 -13.26 26.95
N GLU A 156 -46.91 -13.89 27.27
CA GLU A 156 -46.57 -14.27 28.65
C GLU A 156 -46.29 -13.04 29.52
N ALA A 157 -45.55 -12.05 29.00
CA ALA A 157 -45.32 -10.79 29.70
C ALA A 157 -46.64 -10.03 29.96
N MET A 158 -47.51 -9.92 28.95
CA MET A 158 -48.84 -9.32 29.12
C MET A 158 -49.67 -10.07 30.16
N ARG A 159 -49.62 -11.41 30.18
CA ARG A 159 -50.34 -12.22 31.16
C ARG A 159 -49.87 -11.94 32.59
N GLN A 160 -48.56 -11.76 32.80
CA GLN A 160 -48.01 -11.36 34.10
C GLN A 160 -48.46 -9.96 34.51
N ASP A 161 -48.43 -9.00 33.59
CA ASP A 161 -48.87 -7.62 33.83
C ASP A 161 -50.37 -7.55 34.24
N PHE A 162 -51.23 -8.36 33.59
CA PHE A 162 -52.65 -8.46 33.97
C PHE A 162 -52.85 -9.13 35.33
N ALA A 163 -52.04 -10.13 35.67
CA ALA A 163 -52.07 -10.78 36.97
C ALA A 163 -51.61 -9.83 38.10
N GLU A 164 -50.63 -8.97 37.84
CA GLU A 164 -50.17 -7.96 38.81
C GLU A 164 -51.21 -6.84 39.02
N ALA A 165 -51.94 -6.48 37.97
CA ALA A 165 -53.02 -5.50 38.04
C ALA A 165 -54.33 -6.07 38.63
N ASP A 166 -54.42 -7.38 38.90
CA ASP A 166 -55.61 -8.11 39.34
C ASP A 166 -56.81 -7.92 38.38
N ILE A 167 -56.55 -7.92 37.08
CA ILE A 167 -57.56 -7.73 36.02
C ILE A 167 -57.69 -9.03 35.23
N ASP A 168 -58.88 -9.61 35.19
CA ASP A 168 -59.16 -10.78 34.35
C ASP A 168 -59.45 -10.37 32.89
N PRO A 169 -58.55 -10.68 31.92
CA PRO A 169 -58.69 -10.27 30.53
C PRO A 169 -59.94 -10.83 29.85
N TYR A 170 -60.44 -11.98 30.31
CA TYR A 170 -61.59 -12.66 29.68
C TYR A 170 -62.94 -12.03 30.07
N THR A 171 -62.93 -11.12 31.04
CA THR A 171 -64.14 -10.41 31.49
C THR A 171 -64.36 -9.09 30.76
N LEU A 172 -63.36 -8.62 30.00
CA LEU A 172 -63.36 -7.33 29.32
C LEU A 172 -63.75 -7.46 27.84
N THR A 173 -64.43 -6.45 27.31
CA THR A 173 -64.65 -6.33 25.85
C THR A 173 -63.40 -5.81 25.15
N ASP A 174 -63.23 -6.13 23.86
CA ASP A 174 -62.04 -5.76 23.06
C ASP A 174 -61.70 -4.26 23.12
N SER A 175 -62.70 -3.37 23.20
CA SER A 175 -62.49 -1.93 23.33
C SER A 175 -61.96 -1.55 24.72
N GLN A 176 -62.51 -2.15 25.78
CA GLN A 176 -62.09 -1.92 27.16
C GLN A 176 -60.70 -2.50 27.42
N LEU A 177 -60.41 -3.70 26.89
CA LEU A 177 -59.11 -4.33 26.95
C LEU A 177 -58.04 -3.44 26.30
N LYS A 178 -58.33 -2.91 25.11
CA LYS A 178 -57.42 -2.00 24.40
C LYS A 178 -57.14 -0.72 25.17
N ASP A 179 -58.16 -0.12 25.77
CA ASP A 179 -57.99 1.09 26.58
C ASP A 179 -57.19 0.81 27.86
N GLU A 180 -57.41 -0.34 28.50
CA GLU A 180 -56.70 -0.72 29.71
C GLU A 180 -55.21 -1.00 29.45
N ILE A 181 -54.90 -1.69 28.35
CA ILE A 181 -53.51 -1.89 27.88
C ILE A 181 -52.81 -0.55 27.63
N ARG A 182 -53.53 0.41 27.05
CA ARG A 182 -52.96 1.70 26.66
C ARG A 182 -52.78 2.64 27.85
N HIS A 183 -53.73 2.67 28.78
CA HIS A 183 -53.76 3.62 29.88
C HIS A 183 -53.09 3.12 31.16
N ARG A 184 -53.29 1.86 31.54
CA ARG A 184 -52.74 1.31 32.79
C ARG A 184 -51.44 0.56 32.58
N LEU A 185 -51.37 -0.24 31.52
CA LEU A 185 -50.20 -1.10 31.25
C LEU A 185 -49.13 -0.41 30.38
N ARG A 186 -49.38 0.82 29.91
CA ARG A 186 -48.47 1.67 29.10
C ARG A 186 -47.79 0.94 27.92
N GLY A 187 -48.42 -0.12 27.42
CA GLY A 187 -47.79 -1.11 26.55
C GLY A 187 -46.71 -1.87 27.31
N SER A 188 -46.98 -3.13 27.63
CA SER A 188 -46.08 -4.05 28.34
C SER A 188 -44.64 -3.88 27.85
N GLN A 189 -43.82 -3.18 28.64
CA GLN A 189 -42.39 -3.13 28.38
C GLN A 189 -41.86 -4.47 28.82
N MET A 190 -41.25 -5.23 27.92
CA MET A 190 -40.49 -6.41 28.31
C MET A 190 -39.35 -5.94 29.23
N ALA A 191 -39.62 -5.84 30.53
CA ALA A 191 -38.61 -5.70 31.56
C ALA A 191 -37.93 -7.06 31.66
N LEU A 192 -37.01 -7.27 30.74
CA LEU A 192 -36.11 -8.38 30.80
C LEU A 192 -35.20 -8.13 31.99
N ASP A 193 -35.48 -8.83 33.10
CA ASP A 193 -34.62 -8.88 34.27
C ASP A 193 -33.24 -9.34 33.81
N THR A 194 -32.36 -8.38 33.58
CA THR A 194 -30.94 -8.63 33.39
C THR A 194 -30.37 -8.93 34.77
N PRO A 195 -29.81 -10.14 35.01
CA PRO A 195 -28.97 -10.33 36.17
C PRO A 195 -27.82 -9.32 36.09
N PRO A 196 -27.33 -8.75 37.20
CA PRO A 196 -26.16 -7.90 37.18
C PRO A 196 -25.00 -8.72 36.62
N GLY A 197 -24.63 -8.41 35.38
CA GLY A 197 -23.60 -9.14 34.65
C GLY A 197 -22.30 -9.04 35.42
N THR A 198 -21.84 -10.17 35.96
CA THR A 198 -20.47 -10.38 36.38
C THR A 198 -19.59 -10.45 35.13
N ALA A 199 -19.46 -9.32 34.44
CA ALA A 199 -18.49 -9.17 33.36
C ALA A 199 -17.13 -9.01 34.02
N ASN A 200 -16.44 -10.13 34.24
CA ASN A 200 -15.01 -10.08 34.48
C ASN A 200 -14.36 -9.50 33.21
N ASP A 201 -13.85 -8.27 33.28
CA ASP A 201 -13.13 -7.58 32.20
C ASP A 201 -11.91 -8.36 31.66
N ALA A 202 -11.51 -9.43 32.35
CA ALA A 202 -10.43 -10.34 31.96
C ALA A 202 -10.76 -11.30 30.80
N ASP A 203 -12.02 -11.38 30.34
CA ASP A 203 -12.48 -12.45 29.44
C ASP A 203 -12.51 -12.06 27.93
N MET A 204 -11.75 -11.03 27.54
CA MET A 204 -11.67 -10.58 26.14
C MET A 204 -11.05 -11.66 25.23
N LEU A 205 -9.98 -12.30 25.71
CA LEU A 205 -9.32 -13.42 25.03
C LEU A 205 -10.24 -14.64 24.90
N GLY A 206 -11.12 -14.87 25.89
CA GLY A 206 -12.13 -15.94 25.88
C GLY A 206 -13.10 -15.81 24.70
N ALA A 207 -13.68 -14.62 24.47
CA ALA A 207 -14.56 -14.48 23.31
C ALA A 207 -13.83 -14.40 21.97
N MET A 208 -12.58 -13.93 21.92
CA MET A 208 -11.79 -14.08 20.69
C MET A 208 -11.58 -15.56 20.37
N ALA A 209 -11.30 -16.38 21.39
CA ALA A 209 -11.20 -17.83 21.22
C ALA A 209 -12.55 -18.46 20.81
N GLU A 210 -13.68 -17.98 21.31
CA GLU A 210 -15.02 -18.46 20.94
C GLU A 210 -15.43 -18.06 19.51
N ILE A 211 -15.06 -16.86 19.06
CA ILE A 211 -15.23 -16.42 17.67
C ILE A 211 -14.34 -17.24 16.72
N VAL A 212 -13.10 -17.52 17.12
CA VAL A 212 -12.18 -18.40 16.38
C VAL A 212 -12.75 -19.82 16.33
N ARG A 213 -13.28 -20.33 17.44
CA ARG A 213 -13.85 -21.68 17.53
C ARG A 213 -15.14 -21.84 16.72
N SER A 214 -15.98 -20.81 16.66
CA SER A 214 -17.19 -20.81 15.84
C SER A 214 -16.90 -20.63 14.34
N ASN A 215 -15.71 -20.13 13.97
CA ASN A 215 -15.34 -19.84 12.59
C ASN A 215 -14.04 -20.54 12.14
N VAL A 216 -13.69 -21.69 12.72
CA VAL A 216 -12.42 -22.41 12.46
C VAL A 216 -12.17 -22.59 10.96
N ALA A 217 -13.18 -22.96 10.17
CA ALA A 217 -13.02 -23.14 8.73
C ALA A 217 -12.56 -21.86 8.00
N TRP A 218 -13.03 -20.69 8.44
CA TRP A 218 -12.64 -19.40 7.87
C TRP A 218 -11.28 -18.92 8.39
N CYS A 219 -10.95 -19.21 9.64
CA CYS A 219 -9.60 -18.99 10.17
C CYS A 219 -8.56 -19.84 9.43
N VAL A 220 -8.88 -21.11 9.12
CA VAL A 220 -8.03 -21.99 8.31
C VAL A 220 -7.88 -21.42 6.90
N ALA A 221 -8.95 -20.97 6.27
CA ALA A 221 -8.88 -20.31 4.95
C ALA A 221 -7.98 -19.06 4.98
N PHE A 222 -8.09 -18.23 6.02
CA PHE A 222 -7.23 -17.07 6.22
C PHE A 222 -5.74 -17.46 6.30
N VAL A 223 -5.42 -18.47 7.11
CA VAL A 223 -4.04 -18.96 7.26
C VAL A 223 -3.50 -19.52 5.94
N ILE A 224 -4.33 -20.25 5.17
CA ILE A 224 -3.94 -20.76 3.85
C ILE A 224 -3.63 -19.62 2.88
N PHE A 225 -4.50 -18.61 2.76
CA PHE A 225 -4.25 -17.48 1.86
C PHE A 225 -3.05 -16.63 2.30
N ALA A 226 -2.86 -16.44 3.61
CA ALA A 226 -1.68 -15.77 4.14
C ALA A 226 -0.39 -16.56 3.81
N ALA A 227 -0.40 -17.88 3.99
CA ALA A 227 0.73 -18.73 3.66
C ALA A 227 1.03 -18.72 2.15
N LEU A 228 0.01 -18.77 1.29
CA LEU A 228 0.17 -18.67 -0.17
C LEU A 228 0.74 -17.31 -0.59
N SER A 229 0.33 -16.22 0.06
CA SER A 229 0.85 -14.88 -0.22
C SER A 229 2.35 -14.75 0.07
N ILE A 230 2.88 -15.53 1.03
CA ILE A 230 4.29 -15.53 1.43
C ILE A 230 5.09 -16.56 0.61
N ALA A 231 4.53 -17.74 0.34
CA ALA A 231 5.25 -18.86 -0.27
C ALA A 231 5.45 -18.73 -1.79
N LEU A 232 4.48 -18.15 -2.51
CA LEU A 232 4.53 -18.03 -3.96
C LEU A 232 5.59 -17.05 -4.49
N PRO A 233 5.82 -15.88 -3.86
CA PRO A 233 6.89 -14.96 -4.26
C PRO A 233 8.29 -15.56 -4.16
N VAL A 234 8.52 -16.46 -3.22
CA VAL A 234 9.85 -17.02 -2.92
C VAL A 234 10.34 -17.98 -4.01
N ARG A 235 9.44 -18.54 -4.83
CA ARG A 235 9.76 -19.65 -5.74
C ARG A 235 9.92 -19.27 -7.21
N GLN A 236 9.50 -18.08 -7.65
CA GLN A 236 9.51 -17.74 -9.08
C GLN A 236 10.37 -16.52 -9.41
N ALA A 237 11.21 -16.66 -10.45
CA ALA A 237 11.98 -15.60 -11.09
C ALA A 237 11.14 -14.68 -12.00
N VAL A 238 9.79 -14.82 -11.96
CA VAL A 238 8.85 -14.04 -12.77
C VAL A 238 7.95 -13.21 -11.85
N SER A 239 7.67 -11.97 -12.27
CA SER A 239 6.88 -10.92 -11.59
C SER A 239 5.96 -11.45 -10.47
N TRP A 240 6.47 -11.47 -9.23
CA TRP A 240 5.72 -11.94 -8.06
C TRP A 240 4.67 -10.91 -7.60
N LEU A 241 4.76 -9.66 -8.05
CA LEU A 241 3.90 -8.55 -7.61
C LEU A 241 2.40 -8.77 -7.89
N PRO A 242 1.96 -9.14 -9.12
CA PRO A 242 0.54 -9.37 -9.40
C PRO A 242 -0.05 -10.47 -8.50
N TRP A 243 0.68 -11.55 -8.29
CA TRP A 243 0.25 -12.65 -7.42
C TRP A 243 0.15 -12.22 -5.96
N LEU A 244 1.15 -11.51 -5.45
CA LEU A 244 1.11 -10.95 -4.10
C LEU A 244 -0.14 -10.08 -3.90
N THR A 245 -0.42 -9.17 -4.85
CA THR A 245 -1.58 -8.29 -4.76
C THR A 245 -2.89 -9.06 -4.76
N PHE A 246 -3.02 -10.10 -5.61
CA PHE A 246 -4.19 -10.97 -5.62
C PHE A 246 -4.39 -11.68 -4.27
N PHE A 247 -3.35 -12.33 -3.73
CA PHE A 247 -3.50 -13.06 -2.47
C PHE A 247 -3.73 -12.14 -1.27
N LEU A 248 -3.14 -10.94 -1.24
CA LEU A 248 -3.45 -9.94 -0.21
C LEU A 248 -4.92 -9.53 -0.23
N THR A 249 -5.50 -9.30 -1.41
CA THR A 249 -6.93 -8.99 -1.51
C THR A 249 -7.81 -10.15 -1.02
N MET A 250 -7.39 -11.40 -1.19
CA MET A 250 -8.09 -12.58 -0.63
C MET A 250 -8.01 -12.65 0.89
N VAL A 251 -6.88 -12.28 1.48
CA VAL A 251 -6.74 -12.18 2.95
C VAL A 251 -7.74 -11.17 3.53
N PHE A 252 -7.86 -10.00 2.90
CA PHE A 252 -8.86 -9.00 3.27
C PHE A 252 -10.30 -9.50 3.04
N ALA A 253 -10.55 -10.21 1.94
CA ALA A 253 -11.87 -10.78 1.64
C ALA A 253 -12.35 -11.73 2.74
N VAL A 254 -11.49 -12.62 3.21
CA VAL A 254 -11.81 -13.57 4.29
C VAL A 254 -12.05 -12.81 5.61
N TRP A 255 -11.22 -11.80 5.90
CA TRP A 255 -11.39 -10.98 7.10
C TRP A 255 -12.74 -10.24 7.10
N PHE A 256 -13.11 -9.58 6.00
CA PHE A 256 -14.41 -8.93 5.85
C PHE A 256 -15.57 -9.92 5.86
N ALA A 257 -15.42 -11.09 5.24
CA ALA A 257 -16.46 -12.12 5.25
C ALA A 257 -16.76 -12.61 6.66
N VAL A 258 -15.75 -12.79 7.51
CA VAL A 258 -15.95 -13.19 8.92
C VAL A 258 -16.63 -12.08 9.71
N MET A 259 -16.28 -10.81 9.46
CA MET A 259 -16.84 -9.66 10.19
C MET A 259 -18.28 -9.32 9.80
N LEU A 260 -18.57 -9.27 8.50
CA LEU A 260 -19.86 -8.79 7.97
C LEU A 260 -20.83 -9.93 7.68
N GLY A 261 -20.32 -11.13 7.37
CA GLY A 261 -21.14 -12.24 6.92
C GLY A 261 -21.79 -12.98 8.09
N ARG A 262 -23.11 -12.79 8.26
CA ARG A 262 -23.91 -13.58 9.22
C ARG A 262 -24.26 -14.97 8.70
N THR A 263 -24.31 -15.17 7.38
CA THR A 263 -24.64 -16.45 6.74
C THR A 263 -23.52 -16.93 5.82
N THR A 264 -23.35 -18.24 5.68
CA THR A 264 -22.37 -18.84 4.75
C THR A 264 -22.53 -18.34 3.31
N GLY A 265 -23.77 -18.13 2.85
CA GLY A 265 -24.05 -17.56 1.53
C GLY A 265 -23.52 -16.12 1.37
N SER A 266 -23.72 -15.26 2.37
CA SER A 266 -23.19 -13.89 2.34
C SER A 266 -21.66 -13.84 2.34
N ARG A 267 -21.02 -14.78 3.04
CA ARG A 267 -19.55 -14.91 3.10
C ARG A 267 -18.97 -15.31 1.75
N LEU A 268 -19.58 -16.30 1.09
CA LEU A 268 -19.16 -16.74 -0.24
C LEU A 268 -19.35 -15.65 -1.29
N PHE A 269 -20.46 -14.92 -1.23
CA PHE A 269 -20.69 -13.78 -2.12
C PHE A 269 -19.61 -12.70 -1.96
N MET A 270 -19.24 -12.35 -0.73
CA MET A 270 -18.15 -11.40 -0.47
C MET A 270 -16.81 -11.89 -1.02
N MET A 271 -16.46 -13.17 -0.81
CA MET A 271 -15.24 -13.72 -1.39
C MET A 271 -15.23 -13.67 -2.91
N PHE A 272 -16.37 -13.94 -3.55
CA PHE A 272 -16.50 -13.87 -5.00
C PHE A 272 -16.27 -12.45 -5.52
N VAL A 273 -16.91 -11.44 -4.91
CA VAL A 273 -16.74 -10.03 -5.29
C VAL A 273 -15.29 -9.58 -5.12
N TRP A 274 -14.68 -9.90 -3.97
CA TRP A 274 -13.28 -9.54 -3.74
C TRP A 274 -12.31 -10.30 -4.65
N SER A 275 -12.66 -11.49 -5.13
CA SER A 275 -11.85 -12.25 -6.10
C SER A 275 -11.79 -11.53 -7.45
N ILE A 276 -12.93 -10.98 -7.89
CA ILE A 276 -12.99 -10.16 -9.10
C ILE A 276 -12.16 -8.88 -8.93
N VAL A 277 -12.28 -8.20 -7.78
CA VAL A 277 -11.49 -7.00 -7.47
C VAL A 277 -10.00 -7.32 -7.45
N GLY A 278 -9.61 -8.40 -6.77
CA GLY A 278 -8.22 -8.86 -6.71
C GLY A 278 -7.64 -9.16 -8.09
N ALA A 279 -8.39 -9.85 -8.94
CA ALA A 279 -7.98 -10.15 -10.30
C ALA A 279 -7.81 -8.87 -11.14
N ALA A 280 -8.74 -7.92 -11.03
CA ALA A 280 -8.65 -6.64 -11.72
C ALA A 280 -7.42 -5.83 -11.30
N VAL A 281 -7.14 -5.77 -9.98
CA VAL A 281 -5.95 -5.09 -9.45
C VAL A 281 -4.67 -5.76 -9.94
N ALA A 282 -4.61 -7.09 -9.93
CA ALA A 282 -3.44 -7.83 -10.40
C ALA A 282 -3.15 -7.56 -11.89
N VAL A 283 -4.18 -7.44 -12.73
CA VAL A 283 -4.03 -7.08 -14.16
C VAL A 283 -3.52 -5.65 -14.33
N VAL A 284 -3.99 -4.70 -13.54
CA VAL A 284 -3.48 -3.32 -13.61
C VAL A 284 -2.01 -3.27 -13.19
N VAL A 285 -1.66 -3.95 -12.09
CA VAL A 285 -0.29 -4.01 -11.57
C VAL A 285 0.67 -4.66 -12.59
N SER A 286 0.21 -5.67 -13.34
CA SER A 286 1.04 -6.29 -14.38
C SER A 286 1.26 -5.38 -15.60
N GLN A 287 0.36 -4.43 -15.87
CA GLN A 287 0.50 -3.47 -16.98
C GLN A 287 1.36 -2.25 -16.63
N VAL A 288 1.36 -1.83 -15.36
CA VAL A 288 2.04 -0.60 -14.92
C VAL A 288 3.55 -0.80 -14.72
N LEU A 289 3.99 -2.04 -14.49
CA LEU A 289 5.41 -2.34 -14.24
C LEU A 289 6.06 -2.83 -15.54
N PRO A 290 6.81 -1.98 -16.27
CA PRO A 290 7.56 -2.42 -17.45
C PRO A 290 8.56 -3.48 -17.01
N TYR A 291 8.35 -4.69 -17.51
CA TYR A 291 9.18 -5.86 -17.26
C TYR A 291 10.43 -5.77 -18.14
N ASP A 292 11.34 -4.84 -17.85
CA ASP A 292 12.59 -4.73 -18.60
C ASP A 292 13.66 -5.62 -17.97
N TYR A 293 13.68 -6.88 -18.40
CA TYR A 293 14.69 -7.86 -18.02
C TYR A 293 15.86 -7.90 -19.03
N ARG A 294 15.89 -7.01 -20.03
CA ARG A 294 16.88 -7.07 -21.13
C ARG A 294 18.22 -6.40 -20.81
N ASP A 295 18.36 -5.71 -19.69
CA ASP A 295 19.59 -4.97 -19.36
C ASP A 295 20.59 -5.74 -18.47
N TYR A 296 20.42 -7.05 -18.29
CA TYR A 296 21.30 -7.89 -17.45
C TYR A 296 22.01 -9.04 -18.17
N GLU A 297 22.07 -9.02 -19.51
CA GLU A 297 22.93 -9.95 -20.30
C GLU A 297 24.13 -9.24 -20.92
#